data_AF-A0A379ZHK7-F1
#
_entry.id   AF-A0A379ZHK7-F1
#
_cell.length_a   1.000
_cell.length_b   1.000
_cell.length_c   1.000
_cell.angle_alpha   90.00
_cell.angle_beta   90.00
_cell.angle_gamma   90.00
#
_symmetry.space_group_name_H-M   'P 1'
#
loop_
_entity.id
_entity.type
_entity.pdbx_description
1 polymer ?
#
loop_
_entity_poly.entity_id
_entity_poly.type
_entity_poly.pdbx_seq_one_letter_code
_entity_poly.pdbx_strand_id
1 'polypeptide(L)'
;MPVALVVEDKPKAKLQPKPKAEAKPKPRLTPEEELAKLENDERLDALLDRIDDGETLSAEDQKYVDQTLDRIDALMEQLGIELGDDDEEEEEKQEDILKLLKGGNPKDVI
;
A
#
# COMPACT_ATOMS: atom_id res chain seq x y z
N MET A 1 17.20 -48.45 -16.01
CA MET A 1 18.43 -47.84 -15.42
C MET A 1 18.07 -46.40 -15.01
N PRO A 2 18.40 -45.93 -13.80
CA PRO A 2 18.16 -44.54 -13.44
C PRO A 2 19.20 -43.64 -14.13
N VAL A 3 18.75 -42.52 -14.69
CA VAL A 3 19.65 -41.48 -15.23
C VAL A 3 19.92 -40.48 -14.10
N ALA A 4 21.19 -40.36 -13.73
CA ALA A 4 21.66 -39.38 -12.77
C ALA A 4 21.70 -37.98 -13.42
N LEU A 5 21.06 -37.00 -12.79
CA LEU A 5 21.19 -35.59 -13.16
C LEU A 5 22.21 -34.94 -12.22
N VAL A 6 23.47 -34.90 -12.65
CA VAL A 6 24.46 -33.96 -12.14
C VAL A 6 24.57 -32.83 -13.17
N VAL A 7 24.18 -31.63 -12.76
CA VAL A 7 24.69 -30.39 -13.35
C VAL A 7 25.05 -29.48 -12.18
N GLU A 8 26.32 -29.55 -11.80
CA GLU A 8 27.00 -28.42 -11.19
C GLU A 8 27.46 -27.51 -12.33
N ASP A 9 27.04 -26.25 -12.33
CA ASP A 9 27.93 -25.14 -12.72
C ASP A 9 27.43 -23.82 -12.12
N LYS A 10 28.25 -23.27 -11.23
CA LYS A 10 28.22 -21.89 -10.71
C LYS A 10 29.00 -21.04 -11.73
N PRO A 11 28.70 -19.73 -11.95
CA PRO A 11 28.43 -18.80 -10.86
C PRO A 11 27.37 -17.74 -11.17
N LYS A 12 26.42 -17.58 -10.24
CA LYS A 12 25.56 -16.39 -10.18
C LYS A 12 26.44 -15.16 -9.95
N ALA A 13 26.38 -14.26 -10.93
CA ALA A 13 26.95 -12.92 -10.87
C ALA A 13 26.59 -12.25 -9.55
N LYS A 14 27.61 -11.77 -8.85
CA LYS A 14 27.49 -10.97 -7.64
C LYS A 14 26.95 -9.59 -8.05
N LEU A 15 25.64 -9.47 -8.15
CA LEU A 15 24.96 -8.18 -8.16
C LEU A 15 24.82 -7.72 -6.71
N GLN A 16 25.77 -6.89 -6.34
CA GLN A 16 25.77 -5.86 -5.30
C GLN A 16 24.54 -5.81 -4.36
N PRO A 17 24.75 -5.85 -3.02
CA PRO A 17 23.68 -5.54 -2.09
C PRO A 17 23.33 -4.06 -2.29
N LYS A 18 22.11 -3.73 -2.73
CA LYS A 18 21.59 -2.38 -2.57
C LYS A 18 21.32 -2.17 -1.08
N PRO A 19 22.08 -1.33 -0.36
CA PRO A 19 21.72 -0.93 0.98
C PRO A 19 20.79 0.27 0.82
N LYS A 20 19.49 0.00 0.75
CA LYS A 20 18.47 1.04 0.86
C LYS A 20 17.37 0.62 1.82
N ALA A 21 17.80 0.12 2.98
CA ALA A 21 17.03 0.32 4.19
C ALA A 21 17.50 1.66 4.77
N GLU A 22 17.07 2.75 4.14
CA GLU A 22 17.04 4.04 4.80
C GLU A 22 16.29 3.82 6.10
N ALA A 23 16.94 4.15 7.21
CA ALA A 23 16.34 4.15 8.52
C ALA A 23 15.13 5.08 8.48
N LYS A 24 13.93 4.52 8.24
CA LYS A 24 12.68 5.27 8.33
C LYS A 24 12.58 5.75 9.78
N PRO A 25 12.63 7.06 10.05
CA PRO A 25 12.33 7.57 11.38
C PRO A 25 10.94 7.05 11.74
N LYS A 26 10.80 6.46 12.94
CA LYS A 26 9.59 5.85 13.52
C LYS A 26 8.33 6.30 12.75
N PRO A 27 7.74 5.40 11.93
CA PRO A 27 6.86 5.84 10.86
C PRO A 27 5.71 6.61 11.48
N ARG A 28 5.56 7.88 11.07
CA ARG A 28 4.22 8.43 10.94
C ARG A 28 3.49 7.42 10.08
N LEU A 29 2.48 6.75 10.64
CA LEU A 29 1.73 5.72 9.91
C LEU A 29 1.32 6.33 8.57
N THR A 30 1.63 5.65 7.48
CA THR A 30 1.07 6.06 6.19
C THR A 30 -0.46 5.90 6.28
N PRO A 31 -1.24 6.66 5.50
CA PRO A 31 -2.70 6.51 5.52
C PRO A 31 -3.15 5.06 5.27
N GLU A 32 -2.41 4.30 4.43
CA GLU A 32 -2.61 2.85 4.22
C GLU A 32 -2.39 2.02 5.49
N GLU A 33 -1.31 2.29 6.23
CA GLU A 33 -0.98 1.57 7.47
C GLU A 33 -1.95 1.91 8.60
N GLU A 34 -2.49 3.14 8.61
CA GLU A 34 -3.52 3.55 9.56
C GLU A 34 -4.85 2.86 9.24
N LEU A 35 -5.29 2.90 7.98
CA LEU A 35 -6.51 2.24 7.50
C LEU A 35 -6.48 0.74 7.81
N ALA A 36 -5.39 0.05 7.46
CA ALA A 36 -5.23 -1.37 7.75
C ALA A 36 -5.32 -1.68 9.25
N LYS A 37 -4.92 -0.77 10.14
CA LYS A 37 -5.08 -0.97 11.59
C LYS A 37 -6.51 -0.77 12.04
N LEU A 38 -7.22 0.22 11.50
CA LEU A 38 -8.61 0.49 11.83
C LEU A 38 -9.52 -0.64 11.32
N GLU A 39 -9.25 -1.18 10.14
CA GLU A 39 -9.95 -2.36 9.59
C GLU A 39 -9.68 -3.65 10.39
N ASN A 40 -8.52 -3.76 11.03
CA ASN A 40 -8.17 -4.90 11.89
C ASN A 40 -8.36 -4.59 13.39
N ASP A 41 -9.13 -3.56 13.74
CA ASP A 41 -9.39 -3.21 15.13
C ASP A 41 -10.46 -4.15 15.72
N GLU A 42 -10.03 -5.05 16.61
CA GLU A 42 -10.91 -6.01 17.30
C GLU A 42 -12.05 -5.34 18.08
N ARG A 43 -11.86 -4.10 18.55
CA ARG A 43 -12.92 -3.35 19.24
C ARG A 43 -13.97 -2.89 18.26
N LEU A 44 -13.56 -2.35 17.12
CA LEU A 44 -14.50 -1.93 16.07
C LEU A 44 -15.32 -3.13 15.60
N ASP A 45 -14.67 -4.25 15.31
CA ASP A 45 -15.29 -5.50 14.87
C ASP A 45 -16.34 -5.99 15.89
N ALA A 46 -15.97 -6.11 17.16
CA ALA A 46 -16.88 -6.53 18.21
C ALA A 46 -18.07 -5.55 18.44
N LEU A 47 -17.87 -4.26 18.18
CA LEU A 47 -18.96 -3.28 18.28
C LEU A 47 -19.92 -3.36 17.10
N LEU A 48 -19.41 -3.63 15.89
CA LEU A 48 -20.23 -3.87 14.70
C LEU A 48 -21.06 -5.15 14.84
N ASP A 49 -20.46 -6.25 15.30
CA ASP A 49 -21.18 -7.50 15.59
C ASP A 49 -22.38 -7.28 16.52
N ARG A 50 -22.19 -6.48 17.58
CA ARG A 50 -23.26 -6.16 18.52
C ARG A 50 -24.36 -5.32 17.89
N ILE A 51 -24.02 -4.38 17.00
CA ILE A 51 -25.01 -3.61 16.23
C ILE A 51 -25.82 -4.55 15.33
N ASP A 52 -25.16 -5.50 14.65
CA ASP A 52 -25.79 -6.49 13.77
C ASP A 52 -26.70 -7.46 14.53
N ASP A 53 -26.31 -7.84 15.76
CA ASP A 53 -27.13 -8.61 16.70
C ASP A 53 -28.33 -7.80 17.25
N GLY A 54 -28.40 -6.50 16.94
CA GLY A 54 -29.45 -5.59 17.39
C GLY A 54 -29.28 -5.11 18.83
N GLU A 55 -28.09 -5.26 19.41
CA GLU A 55 -27.77 -4.67 20.70
C GLU A 55 -27.61 -3.15 20.60
N THR A 56 -28.00 -2.45 21.66
CA THR A 56 -27.81 -1.00 21.75
C THR A 56 -26.44 -0.70 22.36
N LEU A 57 -25.58 -0.03 21.59
CA LEU A 57 -24.29 0.44 22.09
C LEU A 57 -24.45 1.62 23.06
N SER A 58 -23.44 1.84 23.90
CA SER A 58 -23.36 3.04 24.73
C SER A 58 -23.15 4.28 23.83
N ALA A 59 -23.49 5.46 24.33
CA ALA A 59 -23.26 6.70 23.58
C ALA A 59 -21.77 6.92 23.24
N GLU A 60 -20.87 6.44 24.10
CA GLU A 60 -19.42 6.51 23.87
C GLU A 60 -18.97 5.53 22.80
N ASP A 61 -19.49 4.30 22.80
CA ASP A 61 -19.15 3.28 21.82
C ASP A 61 -19.74 3.58 20.44
N GLN A 62 -21.00 4.03 20.38
CA GLN A 62 -21.61 4.45 19.12
C GLN A 62 -20.81 5.58 18.49
N LYS A 63 -20.45 6.59 19.29
CA LYS A 63 -19.62 7.70 18.82
C LYS A 63 -18.25 7.22 18.33
N TYR A 64 -17.65 6.24 19.01
CA TYR A 64 -16.39 5.66 18.57
C TYR A 64 -16.51 4.94 17.23
N VAL A 65 -17.57 4.13 17.02
CA VAL A 65 -17.84 3.46 15.74
C VAL A 65 -18.00 4.50 14.64
N ASP A 66 -18.89 5.49 14.83
CA ASP A 66 -19.16 6.55 13.86
C ASP A 66 -17.86 7.29 13.48
N GLN A 67 -17.07 7.73 14.47
CA GLN A 67 -15.80 8.43 14.25
C GLN A 67 -14.74 7.58 13.55
N THR A 68 -14.74 6.27 13.82
CA THR A 68 -13.78 5.35 13.23
C THR A 68 -14.13 5.06 11.77
N LEU A 69 -15.41 4.87 11.46
CA LEU A 69 -15.89 4.73 10.09
C LEU A 69 -15.63 6.01 9.27
N ASP A 70 -15.95 7.19 9.82
CA ASP A 70 -15.62 8.48 9.19
C ASP A 70 -14.11 8.60 8.89
N ARG A 71 -13.27 8.10 9.80
CA ARG A 71 -11.81 8.12 9.63
C ARG A 71 -11.36 7.15 8.54
N ILE A 72 -11.94 5.95 8.48
CA ILE A 72 -11.66 4.96 7.43
C ILE A 72 -12.05 5.54 6.06
N ASP A 73 -13.23 6.15 5.95
CA ASP A 73 -13.69 6.79 4.70
C ASP A 73 -12.74 7.91 4.26
N ALA A 74 -12.36 8.81 5.17
CA ALA A 74 -11.41 9.88 4.87
C ALA A 74 -10.02 9.33 4.48
N LEU A 75 -9.59 8.20 5.07
CA LEU A 75 -8.33 7.55 4.70
C LEU A 75 -8.42 6.91 3.30
N MET A 76 -9.56 6.31 2.93
CA MET A 76 -9.78 5.79 1.58
C MET A 76 -9.73 6.90 0.53
N GLU A 77 -10.38 8.04 0.79
CA GLU A 77 -10.33 9.24 -0.06
C GLU A 77 -8.89 9.79 -0.18
N GLN A 78 -8.17 9.90 0.95
CA GLN A 78 -6.78 10.35 0.97
C GLN A 78 -5.81 9.44 0.20
N LEU A 79 -6.14 8.17 0.07
CA LEU A 79 -5.36 7.20 -0.69
C LEU A 79 -5.67 7.22 -2.19
N GLY A 80 -6.63 8.04 -2.62
CA GLY A 80 -7.05 8.08 -4.01
C GLY A 80 -7.83 6.83 -4.43
N ILE A 81 -8.39 6.07 -3.48
CA ILE A 81 -9.43 5.08 -3.77
C ILE A 81 -10.77 5.82 -3.83
N GLU A 82 -10.86 6.84 -4.69
CA GLU A 82 -12.13 7.49 -4.96
C GLU A 82 -12.99 6.50 -5.75
N LEU A 83 -14.10 6.03 -5.17
CA LEU A 83 -15.07 5.17 -5.87
C LEU A 83 -15.83 5.95 -6.98
N GLY A 84 -15.33 7.10 -7.45
CA GLY A 84 -16.11 7.94 -8.34
C GLY A 84 -15.47 9.18 -8.96
N ASP A 85 -14.15 9.37 -8.96
CA ASP A 85 -13.53 10.31 -9.92
C ASP A 85 -12.12 9.82 -10.29
N ASP A 86 -12.07 9.13 -11.42
CA ASP A 86 -10.85 8.93 -12.23
C ASP A 86 -10.54 10.22 -13.01
N ASP A 87 -10.59 11.38 -12.35
CA ASP A 87 -10.36 12.67 -12.99
C ASP A 87 -8.91 13.14 -12.75
N GLU A 88 -8.02 12.57 -13.58
CA GLU A 88 -7.01 13.33 -14.36
C GLU A 88 -5.85 14.08 -13.65
N GLU A 89 -5.38 13.73 -12.44
CA GLU A 89 -4.18 14.38 -11.84
C GLU A 89 -2.98 13.46 -11.52
N GLU A 90 -2.96 12.21 -12.01
CA GLU A 90 -1.76 11.37 -11.94
C GLU A 90 -0.95 11.32 -13.26
N GLU A 91 -1.30 12.08 -14.30
CA GLU A 91 -0.53 12.10 -15.56
C GLU A 91 0.84 12.79 -15.45
N GLU A 92 1.02 13.79 -14.58
CA GLU A 92 2.30 14.54 -14.53
C GLU A 92 3.51 13.71 -14.05
N LYS A 93 3.30 12.76 -13.13
CA LYS A 93 4.40 11.90 -12.64
C LYS A 93 4.80 10.83 -13.66
N GLN A 94 3.86 10.34 -14.46
CA GLN A 94 4.13 9.29 -15.45
C GLN A 94 4.80 9.87 -16.70
N GLU A 95 4.45 11.10 -17.10
CA GLU A 95 5.14 11.79 -18.19
C GLU A 95 6.62 12.04 -17.90
N ASP A 96 6.96 12.44 -16.67
CA ASP A 96 8.36 12.70 -16.29
C ASP A 96 9.20 11.41 -16.29
N ILE A 97 8.60 10.29 -15.86
CA ILE A 97 9.21 8.95 -15.92
C ILE A 97 9.37 8.48 -17.39
N LEU A 98 8.37 8.70 -18.24
CA LEU A 98 8.41 8.33 -19.67
C LEU A 98 9.43 9.17 -20.44
N LYS A 99 9.55 10.45 -20.10
CA LYS A 99 10.51 11.40 -20.68
C LYS A 99 11.95 11.08 -20.29
N LEU A 100 12.19 10.68 -19.04
CA LEU A 100 13.47 10.14 -18.58
C LEU A 100 13.83 8.83 -19.30
N LEU A 101 12.86 7.94 -19.50
CA LEU A 101 13.07 6.67 -20.19
C LEU A 101 13.36 6.87 -21.69
N LYS A 102 12.73 7.86 -22.33
CA LYS A 102 12.91 8.18 -23.76
C LYS A 102 14.14 9.04 -24.04
N GLY A 103 14.62 9.82 -23.06
CA GLY A 103 15.82 10.65 -23.18
C GLY A 103 17.15 9.88 -23.07
N GLY A 104 17.13 8.60 -22.69
CA GLY A 104 18.31 7.79 -22.41
C GLY A 104 18.86 6.95 -23.57
N ASN A 105 18.49 7.22 -24.83
CA ASN A 105 19.02 6.49 -25.98
C ASN A 105 19.93 7.38 -26.84
N PRO A 106 21.27 7.31 -26.69
CA PRO A 106 22.18 7.93 -27.64
C PRO A 106 22.19 7.05 -28.89
N LYS A 107 21.35 7.39 -29.87
CA LYS A 107 21.52 6.90 -31.23
C LYS A 107 22.08 8.04 -32.08
N ASP A 108 23.38 7.91 -32.32
CA ASP A 108 24.09 8.38 -33.50
C ASP A 108 24.14 9.90 -33.76
N VAL A 109 25.23 10.51 -33.31
CA VAL A 109 25.85 11.64 -34.03
C VAL A 109 27.30 11.26 -34.32
N ILE A 110 27.47 10.74 -35.54
CA ILE A 110 28.61 10.83 -36.48
C ILE A 110 29.99 10.37 -35.99
#